data_AF-A0A5P3X9Y0-F1
#
_entry.id   AF-A0A5P3X9Y0-F1
#
_cell.length_a   1.000
_cell.length_b   1.000
_cell.length_c   1.000
_cell.angle_alpha   90.00
_cell.angle_beta   90.00
_cell.angle_gamma   90.00
#
_symmetry.space_group_name_H-M   'P 1'
#
loop_
_entity.id
_entity.type
_entity.pdbx_description
1 polymer ?
#
loop_
_entity_poly.entity_id
_entity_poly.type
_entity_poly.pdbx_seq_one_letter_code
_entity_poly.pdbx_strand_id
1 'polypeptide(L)'
;MKGFFGKIVEFIDRNNKIIIKSALTVLGIILIGIFIMFTADNFSVGSESNKLVGYIEKRNYSEAISYYDKIKEEFSDTKMNRLSKSLSKKVNKILITYGDKYIKGEIGKDYFISLINIINELDTVYIDTDSIINQAKRVNDLYLQEKISYNTAMGYIQAVSTLKISKNEIYVYAKKIDVIEDSRKIYNEGVENQNKKLYKEAIEDFDKVITEDKRYYELAQDKKEECIKEMYDYYVEMAKTENKNGNYQKALEYIDYLKQYYLDDDELDALSSEFEKNLEMYNMTNEEVIQLISKKSGIDVADLKANIFQQMLNGSKYYYAETFVGKDKIDEFLIDPRNKKVYSYLDEQKSYKNKYGDGHWRAASNGTVEFTISKSTAQSILEKKLSEKNEKFKYVTIEDKEKSLKYVDKPEVVNKFIGKKNDIYYYAVVNRGFFKSKEVYLINPYSKEIYKVDENSVNKV
;
A
#
# COMPACT_ATOMS: atom_id res chain seq x y z
N MET A 1 87.86 -76.39 4.09
CA MET A 1 86.43 -76.11 4.39
C MET A 1 85.72 -77.23 5.16
N LYS A 2 85.90 -78.54 4.85
CA LYS A 2 85.22 -79.64 5.56
C LYS A 2 85.54 -79.77 7.07
N GLY A 3 86.78 -79.49 7.50
CA GLY A 3 87.17 -79.63 8.92
C GLY A 3 86.70 -78.50 9.85
N PHE A 4 86.42 -77.31 9.33
CA PHE A 4 85.91 -76.18 10.13
C PHE A 4 84.40 -76.32 10.39
N PHE A 5 83.65 -76.75 9.37
CA PHE A 5 82.23 -77.05 9.49
C PHE A 5 81.97 -78.22 10.45
N GLY A 6 82.78 -79.29 10.42
CA GLY A 6 82.66 -80.40 11.36
C GLY A 6 82.82 -79.96 12.82
N LYS A 7 83.81 -79.10 13.11
CA LYS A 7 84.02 -78.54 14.47
C LYS A 7 82.88 -77.64 14.93
N ILE A 8 82.27 -76.88 14.01
CA ILE A 8 81.08 -76.07 14.32
C ILE A 8 79.88 -76.96 14.63
N VAL A 9 79.67 -78.03 13.87
CA VAL A 9 78.56 -78.97 14.10
C VAL A 9 78.74 -79.70 15.44
N GLU A 10 79.93 -80.20 15.75
CA GLU A 10 80.21 -80.79 17.08
C GLU A 10 80.04 -79.78 18.23
N PHE A 11 80.43 -78.52 18.04
CA PHE A 11 80.24 -77.48 19.05
C PHE A 11 78.76 -77.16 19.28
N ILE A 12 77.96 -77.11 18.19
CA ILE A 12 76.52 -76.91 18.26
C ILE A 12 75.84 -78.09 18.95
N ASP A 13 76.24 -79.32 18.64
CA ASP A 13 75.60 -80.52 19.19
C ASP A 13 75.95 -80.71 20.68
N ARG A 14 77.22 -80.44 21.05
CA ARG A 14 77.68 -80.52 22.44
C ARG A 14 77.06 -79.45 23.35
N ASN A 15 76.74 -78.28 22.79
CA ASN A 15 76.15 -77.15 23.51
C ASN A 15 74.68 -76.90 23.15
N ASN A 16 74.00 -77.84 22.47
CA ASN A 16 72.68 -77.62 21.87
C ASN A 16 71.67 -77.08 22.87
N LYS A 17 71.65 -77.65 24.10
CA LYS A 17 70.72 -77.21 25.15
C LYS A 17 70.95 -75.75 25.55
N ILE A 18 72.21 -75.33 25.60
CA ILE A 18 72.58 -73.95 25.95
C ILE A 18 72.26 -73.03 24.79
N ILE A 19 72.59 -73.40 23.54
CA ILE A 19 72.32 -72.61 22.34
C ILE A 19 70.82 -72.42 22.12
N ILE A 20 70.01 -73.48 22.23
CA ILE A 20 68.56 -73.42 22.11
C ILE A 20 67.95 -72.55 23.21
N LYS A 21 68.43 -72.69 24.45
CA LYS A 21 67.96 -71.87 25.58
C LYS A 21 68.33 -70.40 25.39
N SER A 22 69.53 -70.09 24.90
CA SER A 22 69.96 -68.73 24.58
C SER A 22 69.17 -68.14 23.41
N ALA A 23 68.96 -68.90 22.34
CA ALA A 23 68.17 -68.47 21.18
C ALA A 23 66.71 -68.20 21.55
N LEU A 24 66.07 -69.07 22.35
CA LEU A 24 64.72 -68.86 22.87
C LEU A 24 64.66 -67.65 23.81
N THR A 25 65.69 -67.43 24.62
CA THR A 25 65.78 -66.22 25.46
C THR A 25 65.89 -64.95 24.62
N VAL A 26 66.72 -64.95 23.59
CA VAL A 26 66.86 -63.82 22.65
C VAL A 26 65.57 -63.59 21.88
N LEU A 27 64.91 -64.64 21.40
CA LEU A 27 63.63 -64.54 20.70
C LEU A 27 62.52 -64.02 21.64
N GLY A 28 62.54 -64.46 22.91
CA GLY A 28 61.66 -63.94 23.96
C GLY A 28 61.91 -62.46 24.25
N ILE A 29 63.17 -62.02 24.31
CA ILE A 29 63.54 -60.60 24.48
C ILE A 29 63.12 -59.78 23.26
N ILE A 30 63.25 -60.31 22.04
CA ILE A 30 62.78 -59.64 20.81
C ILE A 30 61.26 -59.54 20.81
N LEU A 31 60.53 -60.61 21.17
CA LEU A 31 59.07 -60.60 21.29
C LEU A 31 58.59 -59.67 22.39
N ILE A 32 59.28 -59.62 23.53
CA ILE A 32 59.03 -58.66 24.61
C ILE A 32 59.37 -57.25 24.14
N GLY A 33 60.45 -57.04 23.38
CA GLY A 33 60.80 -55.75 22.81
C GLY A 33 59.79 -55.25 21.78
N ILE A 34 59.27 -56.14 20.93
CA ILE A 34 58.16 -55.87 20.01
C ILE A 34 56.88 -55.59 20.78
N PHE A 35 56.55 -56.40 21.79
CA PHE A 35 55.38 -56.20 22.65
C PHE A 35 55.47 -54.87 23.41
N ILE A 36 56.64 -54.55 23.99
CA ILE A 36 56.93 -53.28 24.64
C ILE A 36 56.84 -52.15 23.63
N MET A 37 57.36 -52.26 22.40
CA MET A 37 57.14 -51.23 21.37
C MET A 37 55.66 -51.07 21.00
N PHE A 38 54.87 -52.14 20.98
CA PHE A 38 53.43 -52.08 20.75
C PHE A 38 52.65 -51.53 21.94
N THR A 39 53.15 -51.68 23.17
CA THR A 39 52.50 -51.16 24.40
C THR A 39 53.04 -49.80 24.87
N ALA A 40 54.26 -49.43 24.48
CA ALA A 40 54.94 -48.18 24.83
C ALA A 40 54.67 -47.06 23.82
N ASP A 41 53.90 -47.34 22.78
CA ASP A 41 53.38 -46.33 21.86
C ASP A 41 52.29 -45.53 22.61
N ASN A 42 52.74 -44.53 23.39
CA ASN A 42 52.02 -43.76 24.43
C ASN A 42 50.75 -43.00 23.98
N PHE A 43 50.23 -43.27 22.78
CA PHE A 43 49.03 -42.65 22.24
C PHE A 43 48.23 -43.67 21.45
N SER A 44 47.21 -44.26 22.07
CA SER A 44 46.24 -45.06 21.31
C SER A 44 45.36 -44.11 20.49
N VAL A 45 45.22 -44.37 19.19
CA VAL A 45 44.39 -43.55 18.26
C VAL A 45 42.96 -43.30 18.80
N GLY A 46 42.40 -44.28 19.50
CA GLY A 46 41.09 -44.17 20.16
C GLY A 46 41.07 -43.15 21.30
N SER A 47 42.08 -43.18 22.18
CA SER A 47 42.25 -42.21 23.27
C SER A 47 42.40 -40.79 22.73
N GLU A 48 43.25 -40.60 21.72
CA GLU A 48 43.53 -39.27 21.18
C GLU A 48 42.34 -38.63 20.48
N SER A 49 41.62 -39.42 19.69
CA SER A 49 40.36 -38.94 19.10
C SER A 49 39.30 -38.62 20.16
N ASN A 50 39.22 -39.37 21.26
CA ASN A 50 38.29 -39.04 22.37
C ASN A 50 38.69 -37.74 23.07
N LYS A 51 39.98 -37.53 23.31
CA LYS A 51 40.47 -36.32 23.97
C LYS A 51 40.25 -35.08 23.12
N LEU A 52 40.53 -35.15 21.81
CA LEU A 52 40.20 -34.08 20.86
C LEU A 52 38.69 -33.78 20.86
N VAL A 53 37.85 -34.81 20.79
CA VAL A 53 36.38 -34.65 20.89
C VAL A 53 35.98 -33.95 22.18
N GLY A 54 36.59 -34.30 23.31
CA GLY A 54 36.34 -33.64 24.58
C GLY A 54 36.67 -32.14 24.57
N TYR A 55 37.72 -31.72 23.87
CA TYR A 55 38.02 -30.29 23.68
C TYR A 55 37.01 -29.61 22.75
N ILE A 56 36.59 -30.28 21.66
CA ILE A 56 35.56 -29.77 20.74
C ILE A 56 34.23 -29.54 21.46
N GLU A 57 33.72 -30.54 22.19
CA GLU A 57 32.44 -30.44 22.90
C GLU A 57 32.45 -29.41 24.04
N LYS A 58 33.61 -29.20 24.67
CA LYS A 58 33.81 -28.13 25.67
C LYS A 58 34.01 -26.75 25.04
N ARG A 59 34.18 -26.68 23.71
CA ARG A 59 34.50 -25.47 22.95
C ARG A 59 35.83 -24.82 23.36
N ASN A 60 36.79 -25.63 23.80
CA ASN A 60 38.13 -25.20 24.16
C ASN A 60 38.98 -25.07 22.90
N TYR A 61 38.83 -23.95 22.18
CA TYR A 61 39.47 -23.74 20.88
C TYR A 61 40.99 -23.88 20.97
N SER A 62 41.65 -23.13 21.84
CA SER A 62 43.11 -23.10 21.96
C SER A 62 43.68 -24.50 22.28
N GLU A 63 43.06 -25.21 23.22
CA GLU A 63 43.48 -26.55 23.60
C GLU A 63 43.21 -27.57 22.48
N ALA A 64 42.08 -27.46 21.77
CA ALA A 64 41.78 -28.35 20.64
C ALA A 64 42.82 -28.22 19.54
N ILE A 65 43.18 -26.99 19.15
CA ILE A 65 44.13 -26.73 18.05
C ILE A 65 45.55 -27.10 18.46
N SER A 66 46.03 -26.61 19.61
CA SER A 66 47.36 -26.93 20.11
C SER A 66 47.56 -28.44 20.30
N TYR A 67 46.51 -29.15 20.76
CA TYR A 67 46.59 -30.60 20.90
C TYR A 67 46.60 -31.33 19.56
N TYR A 68 45.81 -30.87 18.60
CA TYR A 68 45.78 -31.43 17.25
C TYR A 68 47.12 -31.25 16.52
N ASP A 69 47.74 -30.08 16.62
CA ASP A 69 49.06 -29.79 16.04
C ASP A 69 50.15 -30.67 16.66
N LYS A 70 50.15 -30.82 17.98
CA LYS A 70 51.04 -31.76 18.68
C LYS A 70 50.89 -33.18 18.14
N ILE A 71 49.65 -33.65 17.96
CA ILE A 71 49.41 -34.98 17.42
C ILE A 71 49.94 -35.11 15.99
N LYS A 72 49.81 -34.07 15.15
CA LYS A 72 50.37 -34.06 13.79
C LYS A 72 51.89 -34.19 13.77
N GLU A 73 52.59 -33.59 14.73
CA GLU A 73 54.05 -33.71 14.87
C GLU A 73 54.50 -35.09 15.36
N GLU A 74 53.74 -35.71 16.26
CA GLU A 74 54.12 -36.97 16.90
C GLU A 74 53.68 -38.22 16.14
N PHE A 75 52.63 -38.14 15.33
CA PHE A 75 52.06 -39.31 14.65
C PHE A 75 52.68 -39.55 13.27
N SER A 76 52.98 -40.81 12.96
CA SER A 76 53.28 -41.22 11.58
C SER A 76 52.04 -41.09 10.68
N ASP A 77 52.23 -40.96 9.36
CA ASP A 77 51.14 -40.85 8.38
C ASP A 77 50.08 -41.96 8.52
N THR A 78 50.53 -43.20 8.76
CA THR A 78 49.60 -44.34 8.96
C THR A 78 48.77 -44.16 10.24
N LYS A 79 49.38 -43.63 11.31
CA LYS A 79 48.69 -43.37 12.58
C LYS A 79 47.76 -42.17 12.45
N MET A 80 48.16 -41.11 11.73
CA MET A 80 47.29 -39.99 11.39
C MET A 80 46.09 -40.41 10.54
N ASN A 81 46.28 -41.26 9.53
CA ASN A 81 45.16 -41.76 8.72
C ASN A 81 44.14 -42.55 9.56
N ARG A 82 44.60 -43.35 10.52
CA ARG A 82 43.71 -44.05 11.47
C ARG A 82 43.01 -43.06 12.40
N LEU A 83 43.70 -42.02 12.85
CA LEU A 83 43.13 -40.96 13.69
C LEU A 83 42.07 -40.17 12.94
N SER A 84 42.37 -39.70 11.73
CA SER A 84 41.45 -39.01 10.84
C SER A 84 40.16 -39.80 10.66
N LYS A 85 40.22 -41.10 10.35
CA LYS A 85 39.02 -41.96 10.23
C LYS A 85 38.22 -42.02 11.53
N SER A 86 38.88 -42.23 12.67
CA SER A 86 38.22 -42.28 13.98
C SER A 86 37.58 -40.95 14.36
N LEU A 87 38.30 -39.86 14.17
CA LEU A 87 37.89 -38.50 14.50
C LEU A 87 36.75 -38.04 13.59
N SER A 88 36.82 -38.28 12.28
CA SER A 88 35.76 -37.98 11.32
C SER A 88 34.43 -38.63 11.70
N LYS A 89 34.44 -39.91 12.10
CA LYS A 89 33.22 -40.58 12.57
C LYS A 89 32.60 -39.88 13.79
N LYS A 90 33.42 -39.44 14.73
CA LYS A 90 32.95 -38.78 15.97
C LYS A 90 32.50 -37.35 15.70
N VAL A 91 33.26 -36.58 14.91
CA VAL A 91 32.94 -35.20 14.53
C VAL A 91 31.62 -35.14 13.76
N ASN A 92 31.40 -36.03 12.80
CA ASN A 92 30.12 -36.06 12.06
C ASN A 92 28.93 -36.34 13.00
N LYS A 93 29.09 -37.23 13.98
CA LYS A 93 28.06 -37.45 15.01
C LYS A 93 27.82 -36.19 15.85
N ILE A 94 28.87 -35.48 16.22
CA ILE A 94 28.80 -34.24 17.02
C ILE A 94 28.08 -33.14 16.22
N LEU A 95 28.44 -32.92 14.96
CA LEU A 95 27.81 -31.92 14.09
C LEU A 95 26.30 -32.12 14.02
N ILE A 96 25.85 -33.35 13.74
CA ILE A 96 24.42 -33.66 13.68
C ILE A 96 23.76 -33.51 15.05
N THR A 97 24.36 -34.05 16.11
CA THR A 97 23.79 -34.01 17.47
C THR A 97 23.63 -32.57 17.97
N TYR A 98 24.68 -31.76 17.87
CA TYR A 98 24.66 -30.38 18.32
C TYR A 98 23.87 -29.47 17.37
N GLY A 99 23.82 -29.79 16.07
CA GLY A 99 22.88 -29.18 15.15
C GLY A 99 21.43 -29.37 15.62
N ASP A 100 21.07 -30.58 16.05
CA ASP A 100 19.72 -30.84 16.59
C ASP A 100 19.45 -30.15 17.91
N LYS A 101 20.44 -30.07 18.80
CA LYS A 101 20.33 -29.26 20.02
C LYS A 101 20.08 -27.78 19.69
N TYR A 102 20.77 -27.24 18.69
CA TYR A 102 20.57 -25.85 18.27
C TYR A 102 19.18 -25.63 17.67
N ILE A 103 18.75 -26.52 16.77
CA ILE A 103 17.42 -26.47 16.12
C ILE A 103 16.30 -26.51 17.17
N LYS A 104 16.48 -27.31 18.23
CA LYS A 104 15.53 -27.41 19.36
C LYS A 104 15.64 -26.26 20.38
N GLY A 105 16.62 -25.36 20.23
CA GLY A 105 16.86 -24.26 21.17
C GLY A 105 17.54 -24.69 22.48
N GLU A 106 18.06 -25.91 22.57
CA GLU A 106 18.79 -26.41 23.75
C GLU A 106 20.18 -25.73 23.90
N ILE A 107 20.73 -25.22 22.80
CA ILE A 107 21.97 -24.44 22.77
C ILE A 107 21.78 -23.18 21.90
N GLY A 108 22.52 -22.12 22.21
CA GLY A 108 22.52 -20.88 21.44
C GLY A 108 23.33 -20.94 20.14
N LYS A 109 23.13 -19.96 19.25
CA LYS A 109 23.82 -19.84 17.96
C LYS A 109 25.34 -19.81 18.12
N ASP A 110 25.84 -19.00 19.06
CA ASP A 110 27.28 -18.86 19.32
C ASP A 110 27.91 -20.18 19.76
N TYR A 111 27.18 -20.97 20.56
CA TYR A 111 27.65 -22.29 20.97
C TYR A 111 27.91 -23.19 19.76
N PHE A 112 26.94 -23.23 18.83
CA PHE A 112 27.04 -24.08 17.66
C PHE A 112 28.12 -23.59 16.68
N ILE A 113 28.23 -22.27 16.47
CA ILE A 113 29.28 -21.67 15.64
C ILE A 113 30.68 -21.94 16.21
N SER A 114 30.88 -21.78 17.52
CA SER A 114 32.19 -22.08 18.14
C SER A 114 32.63 -23.54 17.89
N LEU A 115 31.68 -24.48 17.96
CA LEU A 115 31.95 -25.89 17.69
C LEU A 115 32.36 -26.12 16.23
N ILE A 116 31.66 -25.49 15.29
CA ILE A 116 31.98 -25.54 13.85
C ILE A 116 33.36 -24.94 13.56
N ASN A 117 33.70 -23.82 14.18
CA ASN A 117 35.00 -23.16 13.99
C ASN A 117 36.16 -24.08 14.40
N ILE A 118 36.06 -24.77 15.54
CA ILE A 118 37.09 -25.74 15.95
C ILE A 118 37.22 -26.85 14.91
N ILE A 119 36.09 -27.41 14.46
CA ILE A 119 36.06 -28.51 13.47
C ILE A 119 36.73 -28.09 12.15
N ASN A 120 36.48 -26.86 11.69
CA ASN A 120 37.04 -26.34 10.45
C ASN A 120 38.57 -26.23 10.46
N GLU A 121 39.20 -26.09 11.62
CA GLU A 121 40.66 -26.07 11.74
C GLU A 121 41.31 -27.46 11.68
N LEU A 122 40.52 -28.54 11.85
CA LEU A 122 41.02 -29.91 11.83
C LEU A 122 41.15 -30.42 10.39
N ASP A 123 42.23 -30.04 9.71
CA ASP A 123 42.47 -30.27 8.28
C ASP A 123 42.43 -31.73 7.78
N THR A 124 42.59 -32.73 8.65
CA THR A 124 42.51 -34.15 8.28
C THR A 124 41.11 -34.76 8.49
N VAL A 125 40.14 -33.99 8.99
CA VAL A 125 38.78 -34.47 9.28
C VAL A 125 37.89 -34.40 8.04
N TYR A 126 37.30 -35.53 7.67
CA TYR A 126 36.28 -35.61 6.63
C TYR A 126 34.90 -35.31 7.21
N ILE A 127 34.15 -34.42 6.53
CA ILE A 127 32.77 -34.06 6.87
C ILE A 127 31.83 -34.78 5.92
N ASP A 128 30.88 -35.51 6.49
CA ASP A 128 29.78 -36.16 5.78
C ASP A 128 28.76 -35.11 5.33
N THR A 129 28.91 -34.66 4.08
CA THR A 129 28.13 -33.58 3.50
C THR A 129 26.65 -33.97 3.33
N ASP A 130 26.36 -35.23 3.01
CA ASP A 130 24.99 -35.72 2.82
C ASP A 130 24.17 -35.62 4.11
N SER A 131 24.77 -35.97 5.25
CA SER A 131 24.11 -35.85 6.56
C SER A 131 23.77 -34.39 6.90
N ILE A 132 24.66 -33.44 6.56
CA ILE A 132 24.41 -32.01 6.77
C ILE A 132 23.30 -31.50 5.85
N ILE A 133 23.31 -31.89 4.56
CA ILE A 133 22.26 -31.52 3.60
C ILE A 133 20.90 -32.08 4.04
N ASN A 134 20.86 -33.32 4.50
CA ASN A 134 19.62 -33.93 5.02
C ASN A 134 19.09 -33.20 6.25
N GLN A 135 19.97 -32.75 7.16
CA GLN A 135 19.58 -31.95 8.31
C GLN A 135 19.11 -30.54 7.89
N ALA A 136 19.76 -29.90 6.91
CA ALA A 136 19.31 -28.63 6.33
C ALA A 136 17.93 -28.72 5.68
N LYS A 137 17.65 -29.81 4.95
CA LYS A 137 16.32 -30.11 4.43
C LYS A 137 15.28 -30.21 5.55
N ARG A 138 15.59 -30.96 6.61
CA ARG A 138 14.70 -31.08 7.78
C ARG A 138 14.46 -29.73 8.45
N VAL A 139 15.47 -28.85 8.52
CA VAL A 139 15.31 -27.49 9.06
C VAL A 139 14.33 -26.67 8.23
N ASN A 140 14.44 -26.71 6.90
CA ASN A 140 13.45 -26.09 6.01
C ASN A 140 12.03 -26.64 6.28
N ASP A 141 11.88 -27.96 6.39
CA ASP A 141 10.57 -28.58 6.63
C ASP A 141 9.98 -28.19 8.01
N LEU A 142 10.83 -28.10 9.04
CA LEU A 142 10.42 -27.63 10.37
C LEU A 142 9.98 -26.16 10.36
N TYR A 143 10.68 -25.31 9.60
CA TYR A 143 10.33 -23.89 9.45
C TYR A 143 9.02 -23.72 8.67
N LEU A 144 8.83 -24.47 7.59
CA LEU A 144 7.58 -24.52 6.84
C LEU A 144 6.42 -24.95 7.74
N GLN A 145 6.63 -25.93 8.61
CA GLN A 145 5.65 -26.38 9.62
C GLN A 145 5.53 -25.43 10.84
N GLU A 146 6.21 -24.28 10.84
CA GLU A 146 6.22 -23.30 11.94
C GLU A 146 6.67 -23.88 13.30
N LYS A 147 7.42 -24.99 13.28
CA LYS A 147 7.96 -25.63 14.49
C LYS A 147 9.22 -24.95 15.01
N ILE A 148 9.87 -24.15 14.16
CA ILE A 148 11.03 -23.33 14.50
C ILE A 148 10.89 -21.94 13.89
N SER A 149 11.55 -20.96 14.49
CA SER A 149 11.57 -19.58 13.98
C SER A 149 12.45 -19.44 12.73
N TYR A 150 12.20 -18.39 11.94
CA TYR A 150 13.08 -17.97 10.85
C TYR A 150 14.54 -17.81 11.32
N ASN A 151 14.76 -17.14 12.46
CA ASN A 151 16.09 -16.93 13.03
C ASN A 151 16.81 -18.23 13.37
N THR A 152 16.08 -19.23 13.89
CA THR A 152 16.62 -20.56 14.16
C THR A 152 16.97 -21.29 12.86
N ALA A 153 16.06 -21.27 11.88
CA ALA A 153 16.26 -21.96 10.61
C ALA A 153 17.44 -21.38 9.84
N MET A 154 17.45 -20.05 9.63
CA MET A 154 18.54 -19.35 8.95
C MET A 154 19.84 -19.40 9.73
N GLY A 155 19.79 -19.31 11.07
CA GLY A 155 20.97 -19.42 11.91
C GLY A 155 21.67 -20.78 11.76
N TYR A 156 20.91 -21.88 11.63
CA TYR A 156 21.46 -23.21 11.37
C TYR A 156 22.11 -23.26 9.99
N ILE A 157 21.38 -22.86 8.94
CA ILE A 157 21.86 -22.91 7.55
C ILE A 157 23.13 -22.08 7.38
N GLN A 158 23.16 -20.86 7.94
CA GLN A 158 24.34 -20.00 7.94
C GLN A 158 25.53 -20.66 8.64
N ALA A 159 25.32 -21.24 9.82
CA ALA A 159 26.39 -21.87 10.58
C ALA A 159 27.01 -23.05 9.82
N VAL A 160 26.21 -23.99 9.32
CA VAL A 160 26.74 -25.15 8.58
C VAL A 160 27.31 -24.77 7.20
N SER A 161 26.88 -23.66 6.60
CA SER A 161 27.46 -23.13 5.36
C SER A 161 28.90 -22.62 5.54
N THR A 162 29.36 -22.43 6.78
CA THR A 162 30.77 -22.10 7.06
C THR A 162 31.69 -23.31 7.07
N LEU A 163 31.14 -24.54 7.08
CA LEU A 163 31.95 -25.75 6.98
C LEU A 163 32.73 -25.76 5.66
N LYS A 164 33.95 -26.33 5.68
CA LYS A 164 34.80 -26.52 4.50
C LYS A 164 34.28 -27.65 3.58
N ILE A 165 33.01 -27.56 3.17
CA ILE A 165 32.30 -28.51 2.30
C ILE A 165 31.73 -27.80 1.06
N SER A 166 31.19 -28.57 0.11
CA SER A 166 30.47 -27.99 -1.04
C SER A 166 29.20 -27.27 -0.57
N LYS A 167 29.15 -25.95 -0.76
CA LYS A 167 28.12 -25.09 -0.14
C LYS A 167 26.83 -24.95 -0.94
N ASN A 168 26.86 -25.24 -2.24
CA ASN A 168 25.78 -24.89 -3.15
C ASN A 168 24.44 -25.55 -2.78
N GLU A 169 24.46 -26.80 -2.32
CA GLU A 169 23.25 -27.54 -1.98
C GLU A 169 22.60 -27.09 -0.65
N ILE A 170 23.39 -26.54 0.27
CA ILE A 170 22.90 -26.00 1.55
C ILE A 170 22.25 -24.63 1.32
N TYR A 171 22.84 -23.78 0.47
CA TYR A 171 22.32 -22.45 0.14
C TYR A 171 20.93 -22.47 -0.52
N VAL A 172 20.55 -23.57 -1.19
CA VAL A 172 19.20 -23.74 -1.74
C VAL A 172 18.14 -23.64 -0.63
N TYR A 173 18.42 -24.17 0.56
CA TYR A 173 17.47 -24.12 1.67
C TYR A 173 17.38 -22.74 2.32
N ALA A 174 18.47 -21.97 2.37
CA ALA A 174 18.42 -20.56 2.77
C ALA A 174 17.43 -19.79 1.89
N LYS A 175 17.58 -19.90 0.56
CA LYS A 175 16.69 -19.23 -0.39
C LYS A 175 15.23 -19.66 -0.24
N LYS A 176 14.96 -20.95 0.01
CA LYS A 176 13.59 -21.44 0.24
C LYS A 176 12.98 -20.85 1.51
N ILE A 177 13.74 -20.81 2.60
CA ILE A 177 13.30 -20.21 3.87
C ILE A 177 13.01 -18.72 3.69
N ASP A 178 13.89 -17.97 3.02
CA ASP A 178 13.70 -16.53 2.75
C ASP A 178 12.42 -16.28 1.93
N VAL A 179 12.22 -17.04 0.86
CA VAL A 179 11.03 -16.92 0.00
C VAL A 179 9.73 -17.20 0.76
N ILE A 180 9.72 -18.21 1.65
CA ILE A 180 8.57 -18.50 2.51
C ILE A 180 8.34 -17.36 3.51
N GLU A 181 9.40 -16.86 4.16
CA GLU A 181 9.30 -15.76 5.13
C GLU A 181 8.73 -14.49 4.49
N ASP A 182 9.23 -14.11 3.32
CA ASP A 182 8.75 -12.93 2.61
C ASP A 182 7.29 -13.10 2.15
N SER A 183 6.91 -14.30 1.70
CA SER A 183 5.50 -14.58 1.39
C SER A 183 4.58 -14.47 2.62
N ARG A 184 5.04 -14.88 3.81
CA ARG A 184 4.28 -14.75 5.07
C ARG A 184 4.13 -13.28 5.48
N LYS A 185 5.16 -12.45 5.25
CA LYS A 185 5.09 -11.00 5.50
C LYS A 185 4.07 -10.34 4.58
N ILE A 186 4.08 -10.66 3.28
CA ILE A 186 3.09 -10.15 2.31
C ILE A 186 1.66 -10.48 2.76
N TYR A 187 1.40 -11.72 3.22
CA TYR A 187 0.10 -12.06 3.80
C TYR A 187 -0.29 -11.14 4.97
N ASN A 188 0.64 -10.89 5.90
CA ASN A 188 0.37 -10.03 7.06
C ASN A 188 0.13 -8.57 6.64
N GLU A 189 0.86 -8.07 5.64
CA GLU A 189 0.63 -6.75 5.04
C GLU A 189 -0.77 -6.65 4.42
N GLY A 190 -1.22 -7.69 3.71
CA GLY A 190 -2.57 -7.76 3.17
C GLY A 190 -3.65 -7.68 4.26
N VAL A 191 -3.46 -8.39 5.39
CA VAL A 191 -4.36 -8.29 6.55
C VAL A 191 -4.37 -6.89 7.16
N GLU A 192 -3.21 -6.23 7.26
CA GLU A 192 -3.12 -4.85 7.75
C GLU A 192 -3.82 -3.85 6.82
N ASN A 193 -3.64 -4.00 5.51
CA ASN A 193 -4.29 -3.18 4.49
C ASN A 193 -5.81 -3.34 4.53
N GLN A 194 -6.32 -4.57 4.66
CA GLN A 194 -7.76 -4.84 4.83
C GLN A 194 -8.32 -4.13 6.06
N ASN A 195 -7.65 -4.22 7.21
CA ASN A 195 -8.07 -3.54 8.45
C ASN A 195 -8.11 -2.00 8.30
N LYS A 196 -7.30 -1.43 7.41
CA LYS A 196 -7.29 0.00 7.07
C LYS A 196 -8.28 0.37 5.97
N LYS A 197 -9.07 -0.59 5.45
CA LYS A 197 -9.99 -0.45 4.31
C LYS A 197 -9.27 -0.11 2.98
N LEU A 198 -7.98 -0.44 2.89
CA LEU A 198 -7.20 -0.40 1.65
C LEU A 198 -7.41 -1.72 0.90
N TYR A 199 -8.66 -1.97 0.50
CA TYR A 199 -9.09 -3.29 0.03
C TYR A 199 -8.44 -3.70 -1.28
N LYS A 200 -8.18 -2.74 -2.18
CA LYS A 200 -7.47 -3.01 -3.43
C LYS A 200 -6.05 -3.50 -3.17
N GLU A 201 -5.31 -2.78 -2.33
CA GLU A 201 -3.96 -3.13 -1.93
C GLU A 201 -3.93 -4.47 -1.20
N ALA A 202 -4.90 -4.71 -0.30
CA ALA A 202 -5.02 -5.98 0.40
C ALA A 202 -5.21 -7.18 -0.54
N ILE A 203 -6.10 -7.06 -1.54
CA ILE A 203 -6.32 -8.12 -2.54
C ILE A 203 -5.05 -8.37 -3.36
N GLU A 204 -4.37 -7.30 -3.80
CA GLU A 204 -3.10 -7.40 -4.53
C GLU A 204 -2.02 -8.11 -3.71
N ASP A 205 -1.97 -7.90 -2.40
CA ASP A 205 -1.02 -8.58 -1.52
C ASP A 205 -1.39 -10.06 -1.32
N PHE A 206 -2.66 -10.39 -1.11
CA PHE A 206 -3.09 -11.79 -1.02
C PHE A 206 -2.79 -12.58 -2.30
N ASP A 207 -2.89 -11.96 -3.47
CA ASP A 207 -2.56 -12.59 -4.76
C ASP A 207 -1.06 -12.87 -4.96
N LYS A 208 -0.18 -12.18 -4.23
CA LYS A 208 1.28 -12.39 -4.28
C LYS A 208 1.75 -13.52 -3.35
N VAL A 209 0.90 -14.01 -2.45
CA VAL A 209 1.24 -15.11 -1.53
C VAL A 209 1.49 -16.38 -2.34
N ILE A 210 2.64 -17.03 -2.12
CA ILE A 210 3.09 -18.17 -2.93
C ILE A 210 2.44 -19.48 -2.48
N THR A 211 2.33 -20.45 -3.40
CA THR A 211 1.68 -21.74 -3.14
C THR A 211 2.53 -22.76 -2.35
N GLU A 212 3.84 -22.54 -2.26
CA GLU A 212 4.79 -23.43 -1.59
C GLU A 212 4.49 -23.56 -0.09
N ASP A 213 4.06 -22.47 0.55
CA ASP A 213 3.47 -22.50 1.88
C ASP A 213 1.95 -22.61 1.77
N LYS A 214 1.48 -23.83 1.53
CA LYS A 214 0.05 -24.14 1.32
C LYS A 214 -0.86 -23.55 2.39
N ARG A 215 -0.42 -23.54 3.66
CA ARG A 215 -1.23 -23.02 4.76
C ARG A 215 -1.47 -21.53 4.59
N TYR A 216 -0.40 -20.75 4.37
CA TYR A 216 -0.53 -19.30 4.19
C TYR A 216 -1.21 -18.95 2.87
N TYR A 217 -1.01 -19.75 1.83
CA TYR A 217 -1.73 -19.59 0.57
C TYR A 217 -3.25 -19.76 0.75
N GLU A 218 -3.69 -20.84 1.40
CA GLU A 218 -5.10 -21.07 1.71
C GLU A 218 -5.68 -19.94 2.57
N LEU A 219 -4.97 -19.52 3.62
CA LEU A 219 -5.36 -18.37 4.44
C LEU A 219 -5.49 -17.08 3.62
N ALA A 220 -4.59 -16.84 2.66
CA ALA A 220 -4.64 -15.67 1.79
C ALA A 220 -5.84 -15.71 0.85
N GLN A 221 -6.19 -16.88 0.30
CA GLN A 221 -7.39 -17.03 -0.54
C GLN A 221 -8.67 -16.80 0.27
N ASP A 222 -8.78 -17.40 1.46
CA ASP A 222 -9.91 -17.19 2.36
C ASP A 222 -10.05 -15.70 2.74
N LYS A 223 -8.93 -15.05 3.07
CA LYS A 223 -8.90 -13.62 3.40
C LYS A 223 -9.22 -12.72 2.21
N LYS A 224 -8.79 -13.09 1.01
CA LYS A 224 -9.15 -12.38 -0.22
C LYS A 224 -10.66 -12.44 -0.45
N GLU A 225 -11.30 -13.60 -0.28
CA GLU A 225 -12.75 -13.72 -0.40
C GLU A 225 -13.51 -12.90 0.65
N GLU A 226 -13.02 -12.87 1.89
CA GLU A 226 -13.55 -12.02 2.96
C GLU A 226 -13.43 -10.54 2.62
N CYS A 227 -12.24 -10.11 2.18
CA CYS A 227 -11.93 -8.74 1.77
C CYS A 227 -12.84 -8.27 0.62
N ILE A 228 -13.06 -9.12 -0.39
CA ILE A 228 -13.98 -8.84 -1.51
C ILE A 228 -15.41 -8.62 -0.98
N LYS A 229 -15.88 -9.42 -0.03
CA LYS A 229 -17.22 -9.25 0.57
C LYS A 229 -17.33 -7.95 1.37
N GLU A 230 -16.32 -7.62 2.17
CA GLU A 230 -16.32 -6.42 3.02
C GLU A 230 -16.21 -5.11 2.24
N MET A 231 -15.56 -5.12 1.07
CA MET A 231 -15.37 -3.91 0.29
C MET A 231 -16.64 -3.43 -0.43
N TYR A 232 -17.64 -4.30 -0.65
CA TYR A 232 -18.86 -3.99 -1.41
C TYR A 232 -19.58 -2.76 -0.84
N ASP A 233 -20.08 -2.85 0.39
CA ASP A 233 -20.83 -1.76 1.04
C ASP A 233 -19.98 -0.48 1.16
N TYR A 234 -18.68 -0.65 1.44
CA TYR A 234 -17.76 0.47 1.56
C TYR A 234 -17.63 1.25 0.25
N TYR A 235 -17.33 0.58 -0.86
CA TYR A 235 -17.15 1.25 -2.14
C TYR A 235 -18.47 1.76 -2.73
N VAL A 236 -19.60 1.09 -2.47
CA VAL A 236 -20.93 1.61 -2.81
C VAL A 236 -21.21 2.93 -2.09
N GLU A 237 -20.95 3.03 -0.78
CA GLU A 237 -21.13 4.27 -0.02
C GLU A 237 -20.17 5.38 -0.46
N MET A 238 -18.91 5.03 -0.76
CA MET A 238 -17.95 5.99 -1.33
C MET A 238 -18.41 6.50 -2.69
N ALA A 239 -18.89 5.64 -3.57
CA ALA A 239 -19.42 6.01 -4.88
C ALA A 239 -20.64 6.94 -4.77
N LYS A 240 -21.62 6.57 -3.93
CA LYS A 240 -22.81 7.38 -3.64
C LYS A 240 -22.42 8.77 -3.09
N THR A 241 -21.39 8.84 -2.25
CA THR A 241 -20.87 10.10 -1.68
C THR A 241 -20.22 10.98 -2.74
N GLU A 242 -19.34 10.42 -3.58
CA GLU A 242 -18.70 11.16 -4.67
C GLU A 242 -19.72 11.67 -5.70
N ASN A 243 -20.73 10.87 -6.04
CA ASN A 243 -21.83 11.30 -6.91
C ASN A 243 -22.60 12.48 -6.30
N LYS A 244 -22.95 12.41 -5.00
CA LYS A 244 -23.60 13.54 -4.28
C LYS A 244 -22.74 14.81 -4.26
N ASN A 245 -21.42 14.67 -4.27
CA ASN A 245 -20.48 15.79 -4.31
C ASN A 245 -20.22 16.32 -5.73
N GLY A 246 -20.81 15.70 -6.75
CA GLY A 246 -20.62 16.07 -8.15
C GLY A 246 -19.35 15.51 -8.81
N ASN A 247 -18.65 14.60 -8.13
CA ASN A 247 -17.44 13.91 -8.58
C ASN A 247 -17.80 12.61 -9.33
N TYR A 248 -18.65 12.73 -10.35
CA TYR A 248 -19.27 11.58 -11.04
C TYR A 248 -18.25 10.58 -11.62
N GLN A 249 -17.13 11.06 -12.17
CA GLN A 249 -16.09 10.18 -12.70
C GLN A 249 -15.50 9.27 -11.61
N LYS A 250 -15.18 9.85 -10.45
CA LYS A 250 -14.63 9.10 -9.31
C LYS A 250 -15.68 8.15 -8.70
N ALA A 251 -16.95 8.54 -8.73
CA ALA A 251 -18.03 7.65 -8.33
C ALA A 251 -18.08 6.40 -9.23
N LEU A 252 -17.96 6.58 -10.55
CA LEU A 252 -17.91 5.47 -11.52
C LEU A 252 -16.67 4.59 -11.32
N GLU A 253 -15.50 5.18 -11.04
CA GLU A 253 -14.27 4.40 -10.77
C GLU A 253 -14.46 3.38 -9.63
N TYR A 254 -15.19 3.74 -8.57
CA TYR A 254 -15.52 2.78 -7.49
C TYR A 254 -16.48 1.68 -7.95
N ILE A 255 -17.49 2.01 -8.75
CA ILE A 255 -18.45 1.04 -9.29
C ILE A 255 -17.74 0.07 -10.26
N ASP A 256 -16.91 0.59 -11.16
CA ASP A 256 -16.14 -0.20 -12.11
C ASP A 256 -15.16 -1.15 -11.41
N TYR A 257 -14.58 -0.71 -10.28
CA TYR A 257 -13.75 -1.58 -9.47
C TYR A 257 -14.54 -2.74 -8.86
N LEU A 258 -15.73 -2.49 -8.30
CA LEU A 258 -16.60 -3.54 -7.77
C LEU A 258 -17.05 -4.51 -8.87
N LYS A 259 -17.41 -4.01 -10.05
CA LYS A 259 -17.85 -4.84 -11.19
C LYS A 259 -16.82 -5.87 -11.66
N GLN A 260 -15.53 -5.69 -11.36
CA GLN A 260 -14.51 -6.71 -11.64
C GLN A 260 -14.70 -8.00 -10.83
N TYR A 261 -15.38 -7.90 -9.67
CA TYR A 261 -15.65 -9.02 -8.76
C TYR A 261 -17.13 -9.41 -8.71
N TYR A 262 -18.01 -8.47 -9.05
CA TYR A 262 -19.47 -8.62 -9.01
C TYR A 262 -20.05 -8.39 -10.41
N LEU A 263 -19.87 -9.37 -11.31
CA LEU A 263 -20.17 -9.23 -12.74
C LEU A 263 -21.67 -9.09 -13.07
N ASP A 264 -22.55 -9.70 -12.27
CA ASP A 264 -23.99 -9.76 -12.50
C ASP A 264 -24.77 -9.13 -11.33
N ASP A 265 -24.42 -7.89 -10.96
CA ASP A 265 -25.04 -7.16 -9.85
C ASP A 265 -25.95 -6.03 -10.35
N ASP A 266 -27.27 -6.25 -10.23
CA ASP A 266 -28.30 -5.31 -10.66
C ASP A 266 -28.22 -3.95 -9.93
N GLU A 267 -27.75 -3.90 -8.67
CA GLU A 267 -27.60 -2.64 -7.94
C GLU A 267 -26.43 -1.82 -8.53
N LEU A 268 -25.28 -2.47 -8.77
CA LEU A 268 -24.13 -1.80 -9.39
C LEU A 268 -24.45 -1.30 -10.80
N ASP A 269 -25.24 -2.04 -11.58
CA ASP A 269 -25.69 -1.61 -12.90
C ASP A 269 -26.63 -0.41 -12.86
N ALA A 270 -27.57 -0.39 -11.91
CA ALA A 270 -28.44 0.76 -11.68
C ALA A 270 -27.65 2.01 -11.26
N LEU A 271 -26.68 1.87 -10.34
CA LEU A 271 -25.82 2.96 -9.90
C LEU A 271 -24.93 3.48 -11.04
N SER A 272 -24.31 2.58 -11.81
CA SER A 272 -23.52 2.93 -13.00
C SER A 272 -24.33 3.78 -13.97
N SER A 273 -25.53 3.32 -14.32
CA SER A 273 -26.44 4.03 -15.25
C SER A 273 -26.86 5.41 -14.72
N GLU A 274 -27.15 5.52 -13.42
CA GLU A 274 -27.47 6.80 -12.77
C GLU A 274 -26.28 7.77 -12.84
N PHE A 275 -25.09 7.29 -12.49
CA PHE A 275 -23.89 8.12 -12.38
C PHE A 275 -23.38 8.55 -13.76
N GLU A 276 -23.46 7.69 -14.78
CA GLU A 276 -23.20 8.02 -16.18
C GLU A 276 -24.14 9.13 -16.67
N LYS A 277 -25.44 9.00 -16.42
CA LYS A 277 -26.42 10.05 -16.76
C LYS A 277 -26.11 11.38 -16.07
N ASN A 278 -25.69 11.33 -14.80
CA ASN A 278 -25.27 12.53 -14.08
C ASN A 278 -23.99 13.12 -14.68
N LEU A 279 -23.00 12.29 -15.01
CA LEU A 279 -21.77 12.73 -15.67
C LEU A 279 -22.09 13.43 -17.00
N GLU A 280 -22.89 12.82 -17.88
CA GLU A 280 -23.30 13.42 -19.15
C GLU A 280 -24.05 14.75 -18.97
N MET A 281 -24.95 14.80 -17.99
CA MET A 281 -25.81 15.96 -17.78
C MET A 281 -25.08 17.16 -17.15
N TYR A 282 -24.16 16.90 -16.22
CA TYR A 282 -23.59 17.92 -15.34
C TYR A 282 -22.11 18.19 -15.59
N ASN A 283 -21.41 17.35 -16.35
CA ASN A 283 -20.00 17.58 -16.63
C ASN A 283 -19.81 18.66 -17.70
N MET A 284 -18.85 19.55 -17.46
CA MET A 284 -18.36 20.53 -18.41
C MET A 284 -16.86 20.69 -18.17
N THR A 285 -16.11 20.68 -19.25
CA THR A 285 -14.70 21.06 -19.25
C THR A 285 -14.54 22.57 -19.05
N ASN A 286 -13.36 22.99 -18.59
CA ASN A 286 -13.05 24.41 -18.46
C ASN A 286 -13.15 25.15 -19.80
N GLU A 287 -12.80 24.48 -20.91
CA GLU A 287 -12.92 25.04 -22.26
C GLU A 287 -14.38 25.26 -22.64
N GLU A 288 -15.27 24.29 -22.39
CA GLU A 288 -16.70 24.44 -22.65
C GLU A 288 -17.33 25.55 -21.82
N VAL A 289 -16.89 25.73 -20.57
CA VAL A 289 -17.31 26.86 -19.72
C VAL A 289 -16.88 28.20 -20.34
N ILE A 290 -15.61 28.34 -20.75
CA ILE A 290 -15.09 29.56 -21.36
C ILE A 290 -15.80 29.85 -22.70
N GLN A 291 -15.97 28.83 -23.54
CA GLN A 291 -16.68 28.95 -24.82
C GLN A 291 -18.14 29.38 -24.62
N LEU A 292 -18.83 28.84 -23.62
CA LEU A 292 -20.19 29.23 -23.30
C LEU A 292 -20.26 30.70 -22.88
N ILE A 293 -19.33 31.16 -22.04
CA ILE A 293 -19.29 32.56 -21.60
C ILE A 293 -18.96 33.49 -22.77
N SER A 294 -17.95 33.16 -23.58
CA SER A 294 -17.58 33.91 -24.80
C SER A 294 -18.76 34.04 -25.75
N LYS A 295 -19.48 32.95 -26.02
CA LYS A 295 -20.68 32.95 -26.87
C LYS A 295 -21.78 33.87 -26.33
N LYS A 296 -21.97 33.93 -25.02
CA LYS A 296 -22.98 34.78 -24.37
C LYS A 296 -22.55 36.25 -24.36
N SER A 297 -21.27 36.54 -24.10
CA SER A 297 -20.73 37.88 -23.95
C SER A 297 -20.37 38.57 -25.27
N GLY A 298 -20.08 37.80 -26.32
CA GLY A 298 -19.51 38.30 -27.58
C GLY A 298 -18.03 38.65 -27.50
N ILE A 299 -17.36 38.33 -26.38
CA ILE A 299 -15.92 38.51 -26.20
C ILE A 299 -15.20 37.33 -26.86
N ASP A 300 -14.10 37.58 -27.57
CA ASP A 300 -13.29 36.52 -28.18
C ASP A 300 -12.75 35.57 -27.10
N VAL A 301 -12.78 34.26 -27.36
CA VAL A 301 -12.25 33.24 -26.47
C VAL A 301 -10.77 33.50 -26.16
N ALA A 302 -10.00 34.01 -27.13
CA ALA A 302 -8.57 34.30 -26.96
C ALA A 302 -8.28 35.41 -25.92
N ASP A 303 -9.24 36.32 -25.72
CA ASP A 303 -9.12 37.44 -24.78
C ASP A 303 -9.69 37.12 -23.39
N LEU A 304 -10.47 36.03 -23.27
CA LEU A 304 -11.17 35.65 -22.06
C LEU A 304 -10.34 34.67 -21.21
N LYS A 305 -10.17 35.00 -19.94
CA LYS A 305 -9.63 34.07 -18.93
C LYS A 305 -10.66 33.80 -17.86
N ALA A 306 -10.66 32.59 -17.29
CA ALA A 306 -11.57 32.22 -16.22
C ALA A 306 -10.90 31.38 -15.13
N ASN A 307 -11.16 31.71 -13.87
CA ASN A 307 -10.94 30.80 -12.74
C ASN A 307 -12.25 30.05 -12.49
N ILE A 308 -12.24 28.72 -12.66
CA ILE A 308 -13.45 27.91 -12.66
C ILE A 308 -13.42 26.94 -11.49
N PHE A 309 -14.52 26.90 -10.74
CA PHE A 309 -14.71 26.04 -9.58
C PHE A 309 -16.07 25.33 -9.66
N GLN A 310 -16.12 24.08 -9.23
CA GLN A 310 -17.34 23.29 -9.18
C GLN A 310 -18.01 23.45 -7.82
N GLN A 311 -19.34 23.51 -7.78
CA GLN A 311 -20.09 23.63 -6.54
C GLN A 311 -21.47 22.98 -6.61
N MET A 312 -21.89 22.39 -5.49
CA MET A 312 -23.20 21.76 -5.34
C MET A 312 -24.19 22.74 -4.70
N LEU A 313 -25.29 23.03 -5.39
CA LEU A 313 -26.36 23.91 -4.91
C LEU A 313 -27.69 23.16 -4.98
N ASN A 314 -28.33 22.97 -3.82
CA ASN A 314 -29.61 22.26 -3.69
C ASN A 314 -29.62 20.90 -4.43
N GLY A 315 -28.53 20.13 -4.29
CA GLY A 315 -28.38 18.80 -4.93
C GLY A 315 -28.04 18.84 -6.42
N SER A 316 -27.76 20.00 -7.01
CA SER A 316 -27.39 20.14 -8.42
C SER A 316 -25.98 20.73 -8.55
N LYS A 317 -25.19 20.22 -9.51
CA LYS A 317 -23.86 20.75 -9.82
C LYS A 317 -23.95 22.04 -10.63
N TYR A 318 -23.15 23.02 -10.26
CA TYR A 318 -22.94 24.28 -10.99
C TYR A 318 -21.44 24.57 -11.11
N TYR A 319 -21.10 25.43 -12.07
CA TYR A 319 -19.74 25.97 -12.21
C TYR A 319 -19.75 27.44 -11.85
N TYR A 320 -18.98 27.81 -10.84
CA TYR A 320 -18.64 29.19 -10.55
C TYR A 320 -17.43 29.59 -11.41
N ALA A 321 -17.51 30.72 -12.09
CA ALA A 321 -16.43 31.20 -12.95
C ALA A 321 -16.17 32.69 -12.71
N GLU A 322 -14.98 33.04 -12.20
CA GLU A 322 -14.50 34.42 -12.22
C GLU A 322 -13.86 34.68 -13.58
N THR A 323 -14.29 35.73 -14.27
CA THR A 323 -13.84 35.99 -15.65
C THR A 323 -13.11 37.29 -15.79
N PHE A 324 -12.12 37.31 -16.69
CA PHE A 324 -11.18 38.40 -16.87
C PHE A 324 -10.92 38.68 -18.33
N VAL A 325 -10.70 39.96 -18.65
CA VAL A 325 -10.11 40.42 -19.92
C VAL A 325 -8.82 41.15 -19.57
N GLY A 326 -7.68 40.62 -20.04
CA GLY A 326 -6.38 41.10 -19.57
C GLY A 326 -6.19 40.87 -18.06
N LYS A 327 -6.14 41.94 -17.27
CA LYS A 327 -6.03 41.91 -15.80
C LYS A 327 -7.35 42.26 -15.10
N ASP A 328 -8.34 42.73 -15.84
CA ASP A 328 -9.56 43.27 -15.27
C ASP A 328 -10.60 42.16 -15.12
N LYS A 329 -11.12 41.98 -13.91
CA LYS A 329 -12.24 41.07 -13.65
C LYS A 329 -13.51 41.68 -14.24
N ILE A 330 -14.13 40.98 -15.17
CA ILE A 330 -15.30 41.47 -15.92
C ILE A 330 -16.62 40.93 -15.38
N ASP A 331 -16.65 39.74 -14.77
CA ASP A 331 -17.82 39.20 -14.08
C ASP A 331 -17.49 37.95 -13.23
N GLU A 332 -18.46 37.52 -12.43
CA GLU A 332 -18.52 36.26 -11.71
C GLU A 332 -19.80 35.51 -12.08
N PHE A 333 -19.64 34.39 -12.77
CA PHE A 333 -20.75 33.59 -13.26
C PHE A 333 -21.07 32.42 -12.37
N LEU A 334 -22.34 32.08 -12.33
CA LEU A 334 -22.82 30.79 -11.93
C LEU A 334 -23.47 30.11 -13.13
N ILE A 335 -23.03 28.90 -13.45
CA ILE A 335 -23.41 28.22 -14.70
C ILE A 335 -24.11 26.91 -14.38
N ASP A 336 -25.31 26.75 -14.94
CA ASP A 336 -26.08 25.51 -14.84
C ASP A 336 -25.74 24.61 -16.05
N PRO A 337 -25.00 23.51 -15.85
CA PRO A 337 -24.56 22.66 -16.95
C PRO A 337 -25.70 21.92 -17.65
N ARG A 338 -26.87 21.75 -17.00
CA ARG A 338 -28.01 21.00 -17.56
C ARG A 338 -28.67 21.70 -18.74
N ASN A 339 -28.78 23.02 -18.63
CA ASN A 339 -29.48 23.88 -19.59
C ASN A 339 -28.58 24.97 -20.18
N LYS A 340 -27.29 24.96 -19.82
CA LYS A 340 -26.26 25.91 -20.25
C LYS A 340 -26.64 27.37 -19.99
N LYS A 341 -27.41 27.62 -18.92
CA LYS A 341 -27.73 28.98 -18.46
C LYS A 341 -26.57 29.56 -17.69
N VAL A 342 -26.32 30.85 -17.92
CA VAL A 342 -25.23 31.61 -17.31
C VAL A 342 -25.84 32.76 -16.50
N TYR A 343 -25.61 32.78 -15.20
CA TYR A 343 -26.11 33.80 -14.29
C TYR A 343 -24.96 34.71 -13.88
N SER A 344 -25.11 36.02 -14.14
CA SER A 344 -24.13 37.05 -13.75
C SER A 344 -24.24 37.40 -12.26
N TYR A 345 -23.16 37.81 -11.61
CA TYR A 345 -23.24 38.23 -10.21
C TYR A 345 -23.88 39.61 -10.09
N LEU A 346 -24.88 39.71 -9.21
CA LEU A 346 -25.53 40.97 -8.93
C LEU A 346 -26.05 41.03 -7.50
N ASP A 347 -25.40 41.83 -6.66
CA ASP A 347 -25.91 42.20 -5.35
C ASP A 347 -26.01 43.73 -5.19
N GLU A 348 -26.34 44.14 -3.98
CA GLU A 348 -26.53 45.53 -3.59
C GLU A 348 -25.25 46.37 -3.63
N GLN A 349 -24.09 45.73 -3.42
CA GLN A 349 -22.79 46.38 -3.29
C GLN A 349 -21.95 46.28 -4.57
N LYS A 350 -22.23 45.29 -5.41
CA LYS A 350 -21.40 44.85 -6.52
C LYS A 350 -22.27 44.45 -7.71
N SER A 351 -21.99 45.10 -8.82
CA SER A 351 -22.62 44.86 -10.11
C SER A 351 -21.62 45.03 -11.22
N TYR A 352 -21.56 44.05 -12.12
CA TYR A 352 -20.72 44.09 -13.31
C TYR A 352 -21.41 44.78 -14.51
N LYS A 353 -22.68 45.21 -14.35
CA LYS A 353 -23.48 45.93 -15.36
C LYS A 353 -23.46 45.27 -16.75
N ASN A 354 -23.32 43.96 -16.81
CA ASN A 354 -23.31 43.24 -18.07
C ASN A 354 -24.73 43.08 -18.61
N LYS A 355 -24.79 42.96 -19.94
CA LYS A 355 -26.05 42.75 -20.68
C LYS A 355 -26.18 41.33 -21.24
N TYR A 356 -25.25 40.47 -20.85
CA TYR A 356 -25.09 39.11 -21.35
C TYR A 356 -25.21 38.15 -20.16
N GLY A 357 -26.12 37.19 -20.28
CA GLY A 357 -26.51 36.29 -19.19
C GLY A 357 -28.01 36.00 -19.20
N ASP A 358 -28.39 34.85 -18.67
CA ASP A 358 -29.79 34.38 -18.60
C ASP A 358 -30.51 34.87 -17.33
N GLY A 359 -29.81 35.61 -16.48
CA GLY A 359 -30.29 36.17 -15.22
C GLY A 359 -29.10 36.56 -14.34
N HIS A 360 -29.39 36.81 -13.06
CA HIS A 360 -28.35 37.07 -12.08
C HIS A 360 -28.48 36.14 -10.88
N TRP A 361 -27.38 36.03 -10.14
CA TRP A 361 -27.32 35.32 -8.86
C TRP A 361 -26.65 36.20 -7.80
N ARG A 362 -26.91 35.86 -6.53
CA ARG A 362 -26.18 36.39 -5.37
C ARG A 362 -26.08 35.36 -4.27
N ALA A 363 -25.10 35.55 -3.38
CA ALA A 363 -25.06 34.87 -2.09
C ALA A 363 -25.90 35.66 -1.08
N ALA A 364 -26.89 35.01 -0.48
CA ALA A 364 -27.65 35.55 0.64
C ALA A 364 -26.83 35.52 1.93
N SER A 365 -27.24 36.31 2.94
CA SER A 365 -26.53 36.45 4.21
C SER A 365 -26.43 35.16 5.03
N ASN A 366 -27.33 34.20 4.79
CA ASN A 366 -27.31 32.85 5.36
C ASN A 366 -26.44 31.86 4.57
N GLY A 367 -25.72 32.31 3.54
CA GLY A 367 -24.88 31.49 2.66
C GLY A 367 -25.62 30.78 1.52
N THR A 368 -26.95 30.92 1.40
CA THR A 368 -27.69 30.29 0.28
C THR A 368 -27.53 31.10 -1.01
N VAL A 369 -27.59 30.42 -2.16
CA VAL A 369 -27.58 31.09 -3.46
C VAL A 369 -29.00 31.42 -3.91
N GLU A 370 -29.22 32.66 -4.33
CA GLU A 370 -30.48 33.13 -4.90
C GLU A 370 -30.30 33.47 -6.38
N PHE A 371 -31.34 33.22 -7.18
CA PHE A 371 -31.37 33.57 -8.60
C PHE A 371 -32.51 34.55 -8.88
N THR A 372 -32.27 35.50 -9.79
CA THR A 372 -33.32 36.41 -10.24
C THR A 372 -34.36 35.67 -11.08
N ILE A 373 -35.64 36.03 -10.93
CA ILE A 373 -36.67 35.70 -11.92
C ILE A 373 -36.45 36.50 -13.22
N SER A 374 -36.98 36.00 -14.34
CA SER A 374 -36.96 36.74 -15.60
C SER A 374 -37.91 37.94 -15.58
N LYS A 375 -37.70 38.92 -16.47
CA LYS A 375 -38.60 40.07 -16.64
C LYS A 375 -40.03 39.65 -17.01
N SER A 376 -40.20 38.63 -17.86
CA SER A 376 -41.52 38.12 -18.22
C SER A 376 -42.20 37.43 -17.04
N THR A 377 -41.47 36.66 -16.25
CA THR A 377 -41.97 36.08 -15.00
C THR A 377 -42.41 37.17 -14.02
N ALA A 378 -41.62 38.23 -13.87
CA ALA A 378 -41.97 39.37 -13.02
C ALA A 378 -43.25 40.07 -13.50
N GLN A 379 -43.37 40.30 -14.82
CA GLN A 379 -44.57 40.85 -15.43
C GLN A 379 -45.80 40.00 -15.11
N SER A 380 -45.75 38.68 -15.37
CA SER A 380 -46.87 37.78 -15.11
C SER A 380 -47.26 37.71 -13.62
N ILE A 381 -46.27 37.78 -12.71
CA ILE A 381 -46.52 37.85 -11.27
C ILE A 381 -47.31 39.11 -10.91
N LEU A 382 -46.95 40.27 -11.47
CA LEU A 382 -47.67 41.51 -11.24
C LEU A 382 -49.07 41.49 -11.86
N GLU A 383 -49.21 41.05 -13.11
CA GLU A 383 -50.50 40.92 -13.79
C GLU A 383 -51.47 40.06 -12.99
N LYS A 384 -51.01 38.89 -12.51
CA LYS A 384 -51.79 38.02 -11.63
C LYS A 384 -52.21 38.73 -10.34
N LYS A 385 -51.29 39.43 -9.67
CA LYS A 385 -51.57 40.16 -8.43
C LYS A 385 -52.61 41.27 -8.63
N LEU A 386 -52.55 41.99 -9.75
CA LEU A 386 -53.52 43.03 -10.10
C LEU A 386 -54.90 42.41 -10.39
N SER A 387 -54.96 41.31 -11.13
CA SER A 387 -56.20 40.58 -11.40
C SER A 387 -56.85 40.05 -10.12
N GLU A 388 -56.07 39.49 -9.19
CA GLU A 388 -56.56 39.02 -7.87
C GLU A 388 -57.22 40.15 -7.05
N LYS A 389 -56.73 41.38 -7.21
CA LYS A 389 -57.29 42.58 -6.58
C LYS A 389 -58.45 43.21 -7.36
N ASN A 390 -58.94 42.56 -8.43
CA ASN A 390 -59.93 43.10 -9.37
C ASN A 390 -59.53 44.45 -10.00
N GLU A 391 -58.23 44.69 -10.14
CA GLU A 391 -57.71 45.91 -10.75
C GLU A 391 -57.68 45.77 -12.28
N LYS A 392 -58.42 46.65 -12.98
CA LYS A 392 -58.42 46.69 -14.46
C LYS A 392 -57.14 47.36 -14.97
N PHE A 393 -56.43 46.68 -15.87
CA PHE A 393 -55.29 47.19 -16.63
C PHE A 393 -55.36 46.74 -18.09
N LYS A 394 -54.70 47.46 -18.99
CA LYS A 394 -54.60 47.13 -20.42
C LYS A 394 -53.39 46.26 -20.71
N TYR A 395 -52.22 46.62 -20.18
CA TYR A 395 -50.99 45.83 -20.25
C TYR A 395 -49.98 46.30 -19.20
N VAL A 396 -49.02 45.43 -18.90
CA VAL A 396 -47.86 45.70 -18.04
C VAL A 396 -46.60 45.56 -18.88
N THR A 397 -45.62 46.46 -18.72
CA THR A 397 -44.28 46.30 -19.33
C THR A 397 -43.19 46.48 -18.30
N ILE A 398 -42.10 45.72 -18.41
CA ILE A 398 -40.88 45.98 -17.63
C ILE A 398 -39.98 46.92 -18.42
N GLU A 399 -39.72 48.10 -17.87
CA GLU A 399 -39.01 49.19 -18.53
C GLU A 399 -37.71 49.54 -17.78
N ASP A 400 -36.84 50.32 -18.43
CA ASP A 400 -35.66 50.88 -17.79
C ASP A 400 -36.07 51.86 -16.67
N LYS A 401 -35.25 51.97 -15.62
CA LYS A 401 -35.48 52.90 -14.50
C LYS A 401 -35.81 54.31 -15.01
N GLU A 402 -34.98 54.85 -15.90
CA GLU A 402 -35.13 56.21 -16.42
C GLU A 402 -36.44 56.42 -17.18
N LYS A 403 -36.90 55.42 -17.95
CA LYS A 403 -38.17 55.48 -18.67
C LYS A 403 -39.36 55.39 -17.72
N SER A 404 -39.25 54.52 -16.72
CA SER A 404 -40.30 54.28 -15.72
C SER A 404 -40.51 55.50 -14.83
N LEU A 405 -39.42 56.14 -14.39
CA LEU A 405 -39.48 57.31 -13.51
C LEU A 405 -40.13 58.55 -14.15
N LYS A 406 -40.28 58.60 -15.49
CA LYS A 406 -41.07 59.66 -16.17
C LYS A 406 -42.55 59.64 -15.80
N TYR A 407 -43.05 58.54 -15.23
CA TYR A 407 -44.43 58.37 -14.79
C TYR A 407 -44.58 58.53 -13.26
N VAL A 408 -43.53 58.99 -12.57
CA VAL A 408 -43.53 59.20 -11.12
C VAL A 408 -43.37 60.68 -10.84
N ASP A 409 -44.32 61.28 -10.13
CA ASP A 409 -44.32 62.73 -9.84
C ASP A 409 -43.12 63.15 -8.98
N LYS A 410 -42.73 62.31 -8.02
CA LYS A 410 -41.59 62.54 -7.10
C LYS A 410 -40.59 61.39 -7.15
N PRO A 411 -39.70 61.33 -8.16
CA PRO A 411 -38.72 60.24 -8.31
C PRO A 411 -37.82 60.05 -7.08
N GLU A 412 -37.64 61.08 -6.24
CA GLU A 412 -36.88 61.03 -4.99
C GLU A 412 -37.48 60.02 -4.00
N VAL A 413 -38.80 59.81 -4.02
CA VAL A 413 -39.49 58.84 -3.16
C VAL A 413 -39.03 57.42 -3.49
N VAL A 414 -38.90 57.10 -4.78
CA VAL A 414 -38.40 55.81 -5.27
C VAL A 414 -36.92 55.65 -4.92
N ASN A 415 -36.10 56.67 -5.18
CA ASN A 415 -34.68 56.62 -4.87
C ASN A 415 -34.42 56.46 -3.35
N LYS A 416 -35.22 57.12 -2.50
CA LYS A 416 -35.14 56.99 -1.04
C LYS A 416 -35.62 55.60 -0.56
N PHE A 417 -36.67 55.04 -1.17
CA PHE A 417 -37.12 53.69 -0.86
C PHE A 417 -36.05 52.65 -1.18
N ILE A 418 -35.48 52.73 -2.40
CA ILE A 418 -34.40 51.84 -2.84
C ILE A 418 -33.18 52.04 -1.95
N GLY A 419 -32.74 53.27 -1.69
CA GLY A 419 -31.59 53.53 -0.82
C GLY A 419 -31.79 53.03 0.62
N LYS A 420 -33.02 53.02 1.14
CA LYS A 420 -33.33 52.42 2.46
C LYS A 420 -33.29 50.90 2.46
N LYS A 421 -33.79 50.28 1.39
CA LYS A 421 -33.84 48.82 1.26
C LYS A 421 -32.53 48.22 0.77
N ASN A 422 -31.71 49.04 0.12
CA ASN A 422 -30.50 48.70 -0.60
C ASN A 422 -30.66 47.62 -1.68
N ASP A 423 -31.89 47.23 -2.03
CA ASP A 423 -32.15 46.09 -2.91
C ASP A 423 -32.36 46.47 -4.38
N ILE A 424 -32.44 45.46 -5.24
CA ILE A 424 -32.56 45.58 -6.69
C ILE A 424 -34.02 45.40 -7.11
N TYR A 425 -34.46 46.18 -8.10
CA TYR A 425 -35.85 46.16 -8.55
C TYR A 425 -35.97 46.21 -10.07
N TYR A 426 -36.87 45.41 -10.62
CA TYR A 426 -37.46 45.63 -11.93
C TYR A 426 -38.55 46.69 -11.83
N TYR A 427 -38.60 47.57 -12.83
CA TYR A 427 -39.58 48.66 -12.91
C TYR A 427 -40.67 48.25 -13.87
N ALA A 428 -41.84 47.95 -13.34
CA ALA A 428 -43.02 47.64 -14.12
C ALA A 428 -43.88 48.88 -14.31
N VAL A 429 -44.29 49.14 -15.55
CA VAL A 429 -45.20 50.22 -15.90
C VAL A 429 -46.55 49.61 -16.26
N VAL A 430 -47.57 49.98 -15.50
CA VAL A 430 -48.95 49.50 -15.67
C VAL A 430 -49.75 50.56 -16.40
N ASN A 431 -50.26 50.21 -17.59
CA ASN A 431 -51.15 51.08 -18.36
C ASN A 431 -52.61 50.72 -18.08
N ARG A 432 -53.40 51.67 -17.58
CA ARG A 432 -54.83 51.46 -17.27
C ARG A 432 -55.82 51.97 -18.35
N GLY A 433 -55.33 52.47 -19.48
CA GLY A 433 -56.14 52.98 -20.59
C GLY A 433 -55.79 54.41 -21.00
N PHE A 434 -56.42 54.88 -22.09
CA PHE A 434 -56.03 56.12 -22.80
C PHE A 434 -56.14 57.41 -21.98
N PHE A 435 -57.05 57.44 -20.99
CA PHE A 435 -57.33 58.61 -20.16
C PHE A 435 -56.78 58.50 -18.73
N LYS A 436 -56.01 57.45 -18.41
CA LYS A 436 -55.46 57.22 -17.07
C LYS A 436 -53.95 57.33 -17.10
N SER A 437 -53.37 57.93 -16.05
CA SER A 437 -51.93 57.94 -15.85
C SER A 437 -51.40 56.51 -15.75
N LYS A 438 -50.19 56.32 -16.26
CA LYS A 438 -49.46 55.06 -16.08
C LYS A 438 -48.96 55.01 -14.64
N GLU A 439 -49.03 53.84 -14.04
CA GLU A 439 -48.54 53.62 -12.68
C GLU A 439 -47.23 52.83 -12.72
N VAL A 440 -46.36 53.04 -11.73
CA VAL A 440 -45.09 52.34 -11.60
C VAL A 440 -45.13 51.40 -10.41
N TYR A 441 -44.66 50.18 -10.64
CA TYR A 441 -44.48 49.16 -9.62
C TYR A 441 -43.01 48.72 -9.61
N LEU A 442 -42.47 48.46 -8.42
CA LEU A 442 -41.15 47.88 -8.23
C LEU A 442 -41.31 46.41 -7.87
N ILE A 443 -40.58 45.54 -8.57
CA ILE A 443 -40.61 44.10 -8.31
C ILE A 443 -39.20 43.66 -7.95
N ASN A 444 -39.03 43.11 -6.76
CA ASN A 444 -37.75 42.53 -6.36
C ASN A 444 -37.51 41.23 -7.13
N PRO A 445 -36.45 41.11 -7.94
CA PRO A 445 -36.25 39.95 -8.80
C PRO A 445 -35.81 38.70 -8.02
N TYR A 446 -35.32 38.84 -6.79
CA TYR A 446 -34.93 37.72 -5.93
C TYR A 446 -36.10 37.25 -5.07
N SER A 447 -36.67 38.15 -4.25
CA SER A 447 -37.75 37.80 -3.31
C SER A 447 -39.14 37.76 -3.95
N LYS A 448 -39.28 38.29 -5.17
CA LYS A 448 -40.56 38.42 -5.90
C LYS A 448 -41.57 39.37 -5.22
N GLU A 449 -41.13 40.13 -4.23
CA GLU A 449 -41.96 41.14 -3.58
C GLU A 449 -42.31 42.29 -4.52
N ILE A 450 -43.56 42.77 -4.43
CA ILE A 450 -44.11 43.81 -5.29
C ILE A 450 -44.42 45.04 -4.46
N TYR A 451 -44.06 46.20 -4.97
CA TYR A 451 -44.32 47.49 -4.37
C TYR A 451 -44.96 48.43 -5.38
N LYS A 452 -46.03 49.13 -4.99
CA LYS A 452 -46.65 50.20 -5.77
C LYS A 452 -45.97 51.53 -5.45
N VAL A 453 -45.66 52.32 -6.46
CA VAL A 453 -45.17 53.70 -6.31
C VAL A 453 -46.37 54.64 -6.35
N ASP A 454 -46.64 55.30 -5.23
CA ASP A 454 -47.63 56.37 -5.09
C ASP A 454 -46.91 57.73 -5.02
N GLU A 455 -47.67 58.84 -5.07
CA GLU A 455 -47.13 60.20 -5.13
C GLU A 455 -46.12 60.51 -4.00
N ASN A 456 -46.37 59.99 -2.80
CA ASN A 456 -45.61 60.33 -1.60
C ASN A 456 -44.96 59.11 -0.90
N SER A 457 -45.23 57.88 -1.37
CA SER A 457 -44.72 56.67 -0.73
C SER A 457 -44.59 55.49 -1.69
N VAL A 458 -43.84 54.47 -1.26
CA VAL A 458 -43.75 53.18 -1.93
C VAL A 458 -44.30 52.12 -0.98
N ASN A 459 -45.39 51.46 -1.38
CA ASN A 459 -46.17 50.57 -0.51
C ASN A 459 -46.16 49.14 -1.04
N LYS A 460 -45.98 48.15 -0.15
CA LYS A 460 -46.01 46.73 -0.52
C LYS A 460 -47.43 46.32 -0.94
N VAL A 461 -47.54 45.53 -2.01
CA VAL A 461 -48.81 45.15 -2.67
C VAL A 461 -49.32 43.80 -2.21
#